data_AF-A0A6F9AR51-F1
#
_entry.id   AF-A0A6F9AR51-F1
#
_cell.length_a   1.000
_cell.length_b   1.000
_cell.length_c   1.000
_cell.angle_alpha   90.00
_cell.angle_beta   90.00
_cell.angle_gamma   90.00
#
_symmetry.space_group_name_H-M   'P 1'
#
loop_
_entity.id
_entity.type
_entity.pdbx_description
1 polymer ?
#
loop_
_entity_poly.entity_id
_entity_poly.type
_entity_poly.pdbx_seq_one_letter_code
_entity_poly.pdbx_strand_id
1 'polypeptide(L)'
;MTALAGGIPRMMRPNPHQNYPRGGYSLEVSTPLGQGRVNQLGGMFINGRPLPNHIRHKIVEMAHHGIRPCVISRQLRVSHGCVSKILCRYQETGSIRPGAIGGSKPKTTTPDVDKKIEEYKRDNPGMFSWEIRDKLLKDGICDRNNIPSVSSISRIMRCKFGGVGGEDEEDDDEIEKRELEENERRAKHSIDGILGDR
;
A
#
# COMPACT_ATOMS: atom_id res chain seq x y z
N MET A 1 -28.48 42.70 68.85
CA MET A 1 -27.14 43.29 68.63
C MET A 1 -26.44 42.44 67.57
N THR A 2 -26.48 42.85 66.29
CA THR A 2 -25.37 43.45 65.51
C THR A 2 -24.23 42.43 65.24
N ALA A 3 -24.19 41.76 64.06
CA ALA A 3 -23.35 42.06 62.87
C ALA A 3 -21.92 41.43 62.98
N LEU A 4 -21.18 40.93 61.98
CA LEU A 4 -21.04 41.17 60.54
C LEU A 4 -20.45 39.93 59.82
N ALA A 5 -20.61 39.93 58.48
CA ALA A 5 -20.08 38.99 57.51
C ALA A 5 -18.55 39.04 57.31
N GLY A 6 -17.96 37.93 56.84
CA GLY A 6 -16.57 37.86 56.38
C GLY A 6 -16.45 36.91 55.18
N GLY A 7 -16.57 37.46 53.97
CA GLY A 7 -16.25 36.78 52.71
C GLY A 7 -14.75 36.77 52.45
N ILE A 8 -14.23 35.65 51.93
CA ILE A 8 -12.83 35.51 51.53
C ILE A 8 -12.70 35.92 50.06
N PRO A 9 -11.86 36.90 49.71
CA PRO A 9 -11.75 37.42 48.35
C PRO A 9 -10.95 36.52 47.40
N ARG A 10 -11.38 36.52 46.14
CA ARG A 10 -10.64 36.00 44.99
C ARG A 10 -9.27 36.67 44.87
N MET A 11 -8.22 35.86 44.80
CA MET A 11 -6.92 36.33 44.31
C MET A 11 -6.85 36.17 42.79
N MET A 12 -7.10 37.27 42.08
CA MET A 12 -6.65 37.46 40.70
C MET A 12 -5.14 37.70 40.72
N ARG A 13 -4.37 36.87 40.00
CA ARG A 13 -2.96 37.17 39.73
C ARG A 13 -2.86 38.08 38.49
N PRO A 14 -2.13 39.20 38.56
CA PRO A 14 -1.98 40.13 37.45
C PRO A 14 -1.03 39.58 36.38
N ASN A 15 -1.39 39.80 35.13
CA ASN A 15 -0.50 39.67 33.97
C ASN A 15 -0.08 41.08 33.55
N PRO A 16 1.23 41.36 33.42
CA PRO A 16 1.63 42.18 32.28
C PRO A 16 2.91 41.67 31.59
N HIS A 17 2.78 41.52 30.28
CA HIS A 17 3.77 41.80 29.23
C HIS A 17 5.26 41.72 29.56
N GLN A 18 5.91 40.66 29.04
CA GLN A 18 7.29 40.75 28.58
C GLN A 18 7.34 40.43 27.08
N ASN A 19 7.41 41.53 26.33
CA ASN A 19 7.73 41.63 24.92
C ASN A 19 9.19 41.21 24.70
N TYR A 20 9.43 40.07 24.05
CA TYR A 20 10.69 39.80 23.35
C TYR A 20 10.39 39.38 21.91
N PRO A 21 10.82 40.15 20.90
CA PRO A 21 10.76 39.72 19.52
C PRO A 21 11.95 38.80 19.27
N ARG A 22 11.78 37.49 19.47
CA ARG A 22 12.75 36.50 18.97
C ARG A 22 12.40 36.20 17.52
N GLY A 23 12.82 37.12 16.66
CA GLY A 23 12.98 36.88 15.24
C GLY A 23 13.80 35.61 15.04
N GLY A 24 13.21 34.71 14.28
CA GLY A 24 13.69 33.38 13.98
C GLY A 24 12.55 32.72 13.23
N TYR A 25 12.41 33.14 11.97
CA TYR A 25 11.54 32.52 10.98
C TYR A 25 11.62 31.00 11.19
N SER A 26 10.54 30.42 11.72
CA SER A 26 10.30 29.01 11.47
C SER A 26 10.18 28.95 9.96
N LEU A 27 11.18 28.39 9.29
CA LEU A 27 11.09 28.08 7.89
C LEU A 27 10.04 26.96 7.83
N GLU A 28 8.77 27.36 7.83
CA GLU A 28 7.62 26.53 7.52
C GLU A 28 7.87 26.02 6.10
N VAL A 29 8.66 24.95 5.98
CA VAL A 29 8.90 24.28 4.70
C VAL A 29 7.59 23.60 4.36
N SER A 30 6.69 24.39 3.79
CA SER A 30 5.42 23.97 3.25
C SER A 30 5.72 23.23 1.96
N THR A 31 6.28 22.03 2.11
CA THR A 31 6.26 21.04 1.05
C THR A 31 4.82 20.57 0.91
N PRO A 32 4.30 20.38 -0.31
CA PRO A 32 2.92 19.93 -0.56
C PRO A 32 2.65 18.49 -0.08
N LEU A 33 3.61 17.83 0.58
CA LEU A 33 3.58 16.43 1.00
C LEU A 33 3.46 16.29 2.53
N GLY A 34 2.49 16.96 3.14
CA GLY A 34 2.13 16.79 4.54
C GLY A 34 3.13 17.44 5.50
N GLN A 35 2.62 18.28 6.41
CA GLN A 35 3.43 18.96 7.41
C GLN A 35 4.23 17.94 8.24
N GLY A 36 5.54 17.87 8.00
CA GLY A 36 6.47 17.09 8.80
C GLY A 36 6.44 17.59 10.24
N ARG A 37 6.17 16.70 11.19
CA ARG A 37 6.16 17.00 12.62
C ARG A 37 7.42 16.46 13.27
N VAL A 38 7.77 17.01 14.43
CA VAL A 38 8.89 16.55 15.24
C VAL A 38 8.34 15.81 16.46
N ASN A 39 8.86 14.61 16.73
CA ASN A 39 8.49 13.83 17.91
C ASN A 39 9.29 14.29 19.16
N GLN A 40 9.01 13.71 20.33
CA GLN A 40 9.70 14.05 21.58
C GLN A 40 11.20 13.72 21.58
N LEU A 41 11.65 12.84 20.68
CA LEU A 41 13.06 12.47 20.51
C LEU A 41 13.77 13.38 19.49
N GLY A 42 13.09 14.39 18.94
CA GLY A 42 13.63 15.29 17.93
C GLY A 42 13.74 14.69 16.53
N GLY A 43 13.01 13.61 16.24
CA GLY A 43 12.95 12.95 14.93
C GLY A 43 11.74 13.41 14.11
N MET A 44 11.95 13.54 12.80
CA MET A 44 10.91 13.97 11.86
C MET A 44 9.97 12.80 11.49
N PHE A 45 8.67 13.06 11.42
CA PHE A 45 7.67 12.09 10.99
C PHE A 45 6.47 12.76 10.32
N ILE A 46 5.71 11.98 9.53
CA ILE A 46 4.47 12.42 8.90
C ILE A 46 3.33 11.54 9.41
N ASN A 47 2.31 12.17 10.01
CA ASN A 47 1.14 11.45 10.51
C ASN A 47 0.43 10.68 9.38
N GLY A 48 0.03 9.44 9.68
CA GLY A 48 -0.68 8.56 8.73
C GLY A 48 0.19 7.97 7.61
N ARG A 49 1.48 8.31 7.54
CA ARG A 49 2.41 7.75 6.55
C ARG A 49 3.40 6.77 7.20
N PRO A 50 3.79 5.70 6.49
CA PRO A 50 4.82 4.78 6.99
C PRO A 50 6.18 5.49 7.11
N LEU A 51 7.00 5.03 8.06
CA LEU A 51 8.37 5.52 8.23
C LEU A 51 9.19 5.28 6.94
N PRO A 52 10.07 6.19 6.52
CA PRO A 52 10.88 6.02 5.32
C PRO A 52 11.66 4.70 5.30
N ASN A 53 11.75 4.04 4.13
CA ASN A 53 12.37 2.71 4.00
C ASN A 53 13.82 2.67 4.49
N HIS A 54 14.64 3.69 4.21
CA HIS A 54 16.02 3.73 4.67
C HIS A 54 16.16 3.68 6.20
N ILE A 55 15.26 4.33 6.94
CA ILE A 55 15.24 4.25 8.41
C ILE A 55 14.77 2.86 8.87
N ARG A 56 13.79 2.27 8.18
CA ARG A 56 13.29 0.92 8.49
C ARG A 56 14.39 -0.13 8.30
N HIS A 57 15.19 -0.02 7.23
CA HIS A 57 16.38 -0.84 7.03
C HIS A 57 17.39 -0.63 8.16
N LYS A 58 17.69 0.63 8.52
CA LYS A 58 18.66 0.92 9.58
C LYS A 58 18.26 0.35 10.94
N ILE A 59 16.96 0.35 11.27
CA ILE A 59 16.43 -0.29 12.48
C ILE A 59 16.78 -1.79 12.51
N VAL A 60 16.54 -2.49 11.40
CA VAL A 60 16.79 -3.93 11.29
C VAL A 60 18.29 -4.22 11.27
N GLU A 61 19.07 -3.44 10.52
CA GLU A 61 20.53 -3.52 10.48
C GLU A 61 21.12 -3.38 11.88
N MET A 62 20.74 -2.35 12.64
CA MET A 62 21.23 -2.15 14.00
C MET A 62 20.85 -3.29 14.96
N ALA A 63 19.65 -3.84 14.81
CA ALA A 63 19.21 -4.98 15.61
C ALA A 63 20.02 -6.25 15.31
N HIS A 64 20.37 -6.50 14.04
CA HIS A 64 21.25 -7.60 13.63
C HIS A 64 22.66 -7.46 14.21
N HIS A 65 23.15 -6.23 14.41
CA HIS A 65 24.41 -5.95 15.11
C HIS A 65 24.29 -6.08 16.65
N GLY A 66 23.16 -6.59 17.18
CA GLY A 66 22.94 -6.79 18.60
C GLY A 66 22.62 -5.52 19.39
N ILE A 67 22.33 -4.40 18.73
CA ILE A 67 22.00 -3.15 19.41
C ILE A 67 20.61 -3.26 20.02
N ARG A 68 20.49 -2.89 21.31
CA ARG A 68 19.22 -2.94 22.05
C ARG A 68 18.18 -2.00 21.42
N PRO A 69 16.89 -2.40 21.32
CA PRO A 69 15.83 -1.57 20.71
C PRO A 69 15.69 -0.16 21.31
N CYS A 70 15.95 -0.01 22.61
CA CYS A 70 15.94 1.29 23.29
C CYS A 70 17.05 2.23 22.81
N VAL A 71 18.21 1.69 22.42
CA VAL A 71 19.33 2.46 21.86
C VAL A 71 19.03 2.84 20.41
N ILE A 72 18.50 1.91 19.61
CA ILE A 72 18.05 2.16 18.23
C ILE A 72 17.05 3.33 18.20
N SER A 73 16.05 3.29 19.10
CA SER A 73 15.04 4.35 19.23
C SER A 73 15.65 5.74 19.47
N ARG A 74 16.64 5.84 20.37
CA ARG A 74 17.31 7.11 20.67
C ARG A 74 18.22 7.59 19.55
N GLN A 75 19.00 6.71 18.92
CA GLN A 75 19.93 7.08 17.85
C GLN A 75 19.21 7.51 16.57
N LEU A 76 18.18 6.76 16.16
CA LEU A 76 17.39 7.09 14.97
C LEU A 76 16.30 8.12 15.25
N ARG A 77 16.12 8.54 16.51
CA ARG A 77 15.07 9.44 16.99
C ARG A 77 13.66 8.98 16.57
N VAL A 78 13.43 7.67 16.60
CA VAL A 78 12.15 7.03 16.29
C VAL A 78 11.52 6.52 17.58
N SER A 79 10.19 6.61 17.73
CA SER A 79 9.52 6.13 18.94
C SER A 79 9.77 4.64 19.20
N HIS A 80 9.95 4.27 20.47
CA HIS A 80 10.21 2.88 20.87
C HIS A 80 9.16 1.89 20.33
N GLY A 81 7.87 2.28 20.38
CA GLY A 81 6.78 1.47 19.83
C GLY A 81 6.86 1.25 18.32
N CYS A 82 7.38 2.21 17.55
CA CYS A 82 7.60 2.04 16.11
C CYS A 82 8.76 1.06 15.84
N VAL A 83 9.88 1.20 16.57
CA VAL A 83 11.02 0.27 16.48
C VAL A 83 10.56 -1.16 16.80
N SER A 84 9.85 -1.35 17.91
CA SER A 84 9.31 -2.66 18.30
C SER A 84 8.38 -3.25 17.24
N LYS A 85 7.49 -2.45 16.64
CA LYS A 85 6.55 -2.89 15.61
C LYS A 85 7.24 -3.27 14.29
N ILE A 86 8.36 -2.63 13.95
CA ILE A 86 9.14 -2.99 12.77
C ILE A 86 9.88 -4.30 13.01
N LEU A 87 10.56 -4.44 14.17
CA LEU A 87 11.30 -5.66 14.51
C LEU A 87 10.40 -6.89 14.63
N CYS A 88 9.23 -6.76 15.28
CA CYS A 88 8.24 -7.83 15.39
C CYS A 88 7.79 -8.32 14.02
N ARG A 89 7.37 -7.41 13.13
CA ARG A 89 6.97 -7.77 11.75
C ARG A 89 8.13 -8.41 10.98
N TYR A 90 9.35 -7.91 11.16
CA TYR A 90 10.53 -8.46 10.48
C TYR A 90 10.82 -9.90 10.91
N GLN A 91 10.64 -10.23 12.20
CA GLN A 91 10.77 -11.61 12.67
C GLN A 91 9.66 -12.53 12.13
N GLU A 92 8.44 -12.00 11.98
CA GLU A 92 7.29 -12.78 11.46
C GLU A 92 7.34 -13.01 9.94
N THR A 93 7.76 -12.00 9.17
CA THR A 93 7.60 -11.98 7.70
C THR A 93 8.91 -11.86 6.92
N GLY A 94 10.01 -11.50 7.58
CA GLY A 94 11.27 -11.12 6.92
C GLY A 94 11.20 -9.81 6.11
N SER A 95 10.04 -9.14 6.03
CA SER A 95 9.85 -7.98 5.18
C SER A 95 9.98 -6.66 5.94
N ILE A 96 10.80 -5.76 5.41
CA ILE A 96 10.91 -4.38 5.89
C ILE A 96 9.85 -3.47 5.29
N ARG A 97 9.11 -3.87 4.25
CA ARG A 97 8.14 -2.99 3.58
C ARG A 97 6.93 -2.76 4.50
N PRO A 98 6.35 -1.55 4.56
CA PRO A 98 5.09 -1.35 5.26
C PRO A 98 3.99 -2.20 4.60
N GLY A 99 3.04 -2.70 5.39
CA GLY A 99 1.86 -3.37 4.85
C GLY A 99 1.01 -2.40 4.02
N ALA A 100 0.13 -2.94 3.18
CA ALA A 100 -0.81 -2.12 2.42
C ALA A 100 -1.66 -1.27 3.39
N ILE A 101 -1.59 0.06 3.23
CA ILE A 101 -2.37 1.02 4.01
C ILE A 101 -3.49 1.52 3.11
N GLY A 102 -4.73 1.24 3.51
CA GLY A 102 -5.91 1.67 2.77
C GLY A 102 -6.37 0.65 1.72
N GLY A 103 -7.63 0.84 1.31
CA GLY A 103 -8.41 -0.10 0.54
C GLY A 103 -9.70 -0.40 1.29
N SER A 104 -10.85 -0.08 0.69
CA SER A 104 -12.08 -0.72 1.10
C SER A 104 -12.02 -2.17 0.63
N LYS A 105 -12.48 -3.11 1.46
CA LYS A 105 -12.89 -4.40 0.90
C LYS A 105 -13.92 -4.07 -0.18
N PRO A 106 -13.78 -4.58 -1.42
CA PRO A 106 -14.82 -4.36 -2.42
C PRO A 106 -16.15 -4.75 -1.78
N LYS A 107 -17.18 -3.90 -1.90
CA LYS A 107 -18.52 -4.25 -1.43
C LYS A 107 -18.83 -5.60 -2.05
N THR A 108 -18.93 -6.60 -1.18
CA THR A 108 -18.99 -8.01 -1.54
C THR A 108 -20.21 -8.21 -2.42
N THR A 109 -20.04 -8.19 -3.73
CA THR A 109 -20.90 -9.00 -4.59
C THR A 109 -20.68 -10.42 -4.08
N THR A 110 -21.76 -11.09 -3.68
CA THR A 110 -21.68 -12.45 -3.14
C THR A 110 -20.90 -13.32 -4.13
N PRO A 111 -19.92 -14.11 -3.68
CA PRO A 111 -19.07 -14.90 -4.58
C PRO A 111 -19.88 -15.81 -5.51
N ASP A 112 -21.09 -16.21 -5.10
CA ASP A 112 -22.05 -16.97 -5.91
C ASP A 112 -22.51 -16.20 -7.16
N VAL A 113 -22.70 -14.89 -7.05
CA VAL A 113 -23.11 -14.02 -8.16
C VAL A 113 -21.97 -13.84 -9.15
N ASP A 114 -20.74 -13.66 -8.66
CA ASP A 114 -19.55 -13.57 -9.51
C ASP A 114 -19.36 -14.86 -10.33
N LYS A 115 -19.51 -16.02 -9.69
CA LYS A 115 -19.44 -17.33 -10.36
C LYS A 115 -20.52 -17.48 -11.43
N LYS A 116 -21.75 -17.02 -11.16
CA LYS A 116 -22.86 -17.09 -12.13
C LYS A 116 -22.69 -16.14 -13.31
N ILE A 117 -22.14 -14.94 -13.07
CA ILE A 117 -21.75 -14.01 -14.15
C ILE A 117 -20.72 -14.67 -15.07
N GLU A 118 -19.75 -15.38 -14.49
CA GLU A 118 -18.72 -16.10 -15.24
C GLU A 118 -19.29 -17.24 -16.07
N GLU A 119 -20.18 -18.06 -15.49
CA GLU A 119 -20.88 -19.15 -16.19
C GLU A 119 -21.68 -18.61 -17.39
N TYR A 120 -22.49 -17.55 -17.21
CA TYR A 120 -23.28 -17.00 -18.32
C TYR A 120 -22.42 -16.40 -19.43
N LYS A 121 -21.29 -15.79 -19.08
CA LYS A 121 -20.37 -15.23 -20.07
C LYS A 121 -19.60 -16.33 -20.81
N ARG A 122 -19.28 -17.43 -20.13
CA ARG A 122 -18.64 -18.60 -20.74
C ARG A 122 -19.58 -19.31 -21.71
N ASP A 123 -20.84 -19.48 -21.33
CA ASP A 123 -21.86 -20.11 -22.19
C ASP A 123 -22.19 -19.25 -23.41
N ASN A 124 -22.17 -17.91 -23.26
CA ASN A 124 -22.49 -16.97 -24.32
C ASN A 124 -21.54 -15.75 -24.29
N PRO A 125 -20.39 -15.82 -24.99
CA PRO A 125 -19.41 -14.73 -25.03
C PRO A 125 -19.96 -13.42 -25.61
N GLY A 126 -21.03 -13.46 -26.41
CA GLY A 126 -21.72 -12.28 -26.92
C GLY A 126 -22.65 -11.58 -25.93
N MET A 127 -22.93 -12.19 -24.76
CA MET A 127 -23.91 -11.66 -23.82
C MET A 127 -23.43 -10.35 -23.17
N PHE A 128 -24.30 -9.34 -23.20
CA PHE A 128 -24.05 -8.00 -22.66
C PHE A 128 -24.32 -7.93 -21.15
N SER A 129 -23.70 -6.95 -20.49
CA SER A 129 -23.78 -6.75 -19.04
C SER A 129 -25.22 -6.59 -18.52
N TRP A 130 -26.11 -5.98 -19.30
CA TRP A 130 -27.51 -5.79 -18.92
C TRP A 130 -28.32 -7.09 -19.08
N GLU A 131 -28.01 -7.91 -20.08
CA GLU A 131 -28.63 -9.23 -20.28
C GLU A 131 -28.26 -10.18 -19.13
N ILE A 132 -26.99 -10.15 -18.71
CA ILE A 132 -26.51 -10.89 -17.54
C ILE A 132 -27.27 -10.43 -16.28
N ARG A 133 -27.49 -9.12 -16.11
CA ARG A 133 -28.26 -8.58 -14.98
C ARG A 133 -29.69 -9.12 -14.95
N ASP A 134 -30.36 -9.12 -16.10
CA ASP A 134 -31.75 -9.55 -16.20
C ASP A 134 -31.87 -11.08 -16.04
N LYS A 135 -30.87 -11.84 -16.51
CA LYS A 135 -30.78 -13.29 -16.28
C LYS A 135 -30.55 -13.63 -14.81
N LEU A 136 -29.71 -12.88 -14.10
CA LEU A 136 -29.51 -13.05 -12.64
C LEU A 136 -30.79 -12.81 -11.83
N LEU A 137 -31.65 -11.88 -12.27
CA LEU A 137 -32.97 -11.64 -11.68
C LEU A 137 -33.95 -12.78 -12.02
N LYS A 138 -33.93 -13.26 -13.28
CA LYS A 138 -34.80 -14.34 -13.75
C LYS A 138 -34.52 -15.68 -13.06
N ASP A 139 -33.25 -15.98 -12.85
CA ASP A 139 -32.79 -17.23 -12.22
C ASP A 139 -32.85 -17.16 -10.68
N GLY A 140 -33.31 -16.02 -10.11
CA GLY A 140 -33.52 -15.85 -8.67
C GLY A 140 -32.24 -15.80 -7.85
N ILE A 141 -31.08 -15.59 -8.50
CA ILE A 141 -29.76 -15.53 -7.84
C ILE A 141 -29.60 -14.19 -7.11
N CYS A 142 -30.16 -13.12 -7.68
CA CYS A 142 -30.12 -11.77 -7.11
C CYS A 142 -31.54 -11.21 -6.96
N ASP A 143 -31.81 -10.57 -5.81
CA ASP A 143 -32.97 -9.70 -5.65
C ASP A 143 -32.72 -8.29 -6.21
N ARG A 144 -33.78 -7.48 -6.36
CA ARG A 144 -33.67 -6.06 -6.76
C ARG A 144 -32.74 -5.22 -5.86
N ASN A 145 -32.53 -5.64 -4.61
CA ASN A 145 -31.68 -4.94 -3.65
C ASN A 145 -30.21 -5.45 -3.67
N ASN A 146 -29.97 -6.67 -4.16
CA ASN A 146 -28.65 -7.31 -4.22
C ASN A 146 -28.05 -7.34 -5.63
N ILE A 147 -28.85 -7.03 -6.65
CA ILE A 147 -28.39 -7.07 -8.05
C ILE A 147 -27.24 -6.07 -8.27
N PRO A 148 -26.07 -6.52 -8.76
CA PRO A 148 -24.98 -5.61 -9.09
C PRO A 148 -25.37 -4.66 -10.21
N SER A 149 -24.82 -3.45 -10.18
CA SER A 149 -24.97 -2.49 -11.27
C SER A 149 -24.36 -3.04 -12.56
N VAL A 150 -24.84 -2.59 -13.73
CA VAL A 150 -24.28 -2.96 -15.03
C VAL A 150 -22.77 -2.64 -15.10
N SER A 151 -22.34 -1.55 -14.49
CA SER A 151 -20.92 -1.17 -14.37
C SER A 151 -20.13 -2.13 -13.48
N SER A 152 -20.73 -2.63 -12.39
CA SER A 152 -20.13 -3.64 -11.52
C SER A 152 -19.95 -4.96 -12.28
N ILE A 153 -20.98 -5.42 -13.00
CA ILE A 153 -20.92 -6.64 -13.84
C ILE A 153 -19.83 -6.48 -14.91
N SER A 154 -19.78 -5.33 -15.57
CA SER A 154 -18.75 -5.05 -16.57
C SER A 154 -17.33 -5.05 -15.98
N ARG A 155 -17.17 -4.58 -14.74
CA ARG A 155 -15.89 -4.65 -14.02
C ARG A 155 -15.53 -6.10 -13.67
N ILE A 156 -16.48 -6.89 -13.17
CA ILE A 156 -16.28 -8.32 -12.87
C ILE A 156 -15.86 -9.07 -14.13
N MET A 157 -16.58 -8.85 -15.25
CA MET A 157 -16.24 -9.43 -16.54
C MET A 157 -14.84 -9.04 -17.00
N ARG A 158 -14.44 -7.76 -16.89
CA ARG A 158 -13.08 -7.36 -17.26
C ARG A 158 -12.02 -7.86 -16.29
N CYS A 159 -12.27 -7.92 -14.98
CA CYS A 159 -11.27 -8.42 -14.03
C CYS A 159 -11.03 -9.93 -14.20
N LYS A 160 -12.02 -10.69 -14.67
CA LYS A 160 -11.93 -12.15 -14.84
C LYS A 160 -11.61 -12.59 -16.27
N PHE A 161 -12.07 -11.85 -17.28
CA PHE A 161 -11.88 -12.15 -18.71
C PHE A 161 -10.99 -11.15 -19.45
N GLY A 162 -10.57 -10.04 -18.81
CA GLY A 162 -9.74 -9.00 -19.43
C GLY A 162 -8.65 -8.46 -18.51
N GLY A 163 -8.27 -9.25 -17.49
CA GLY A 163 -7.19 -8.95 -16.54
C GLY A 163 -6.04 -9.96 -16.60
N VAL A 164 -6.16 -10.97 -17.46
CA VAL A 164 -5.13 -11.90 -17.90
C VAL A 164 -5.55 -12.30 -19.32
N GLY A 165 -4.72 -12.01 -20.33
CA GLY A 165 -4.98 -12.35 -21.73
C GLY A 165 -5.25 -11.12 -22.62
N GLY A 166 -4.34 -10.69 -23.49
CA GLY A 166 -3.11 -11.37 -23.85
C GLY A 166 -2.16 -10.48 -24.63
N GLU A 167 -0.94 -10.45 -24.14
CA GLU A 167 0.30 -10.73 -24.87
C GLU A 167 1.07 -11.65 -23.88
N ASP A 168 1.79 -12.67 -24.37
CA ASP A 168 2.67 -13.57 -23.59
C ASP A 168 2.07 -14.88 -22.99
N GLU A 169 1.22 -15.58 -23.74
CA GLU A 169 1.24 -17.05 -23.76
C GLU A 169 1.50 -17.49 -25.22
N GLU A 170 2.60 -17.00 -25.80
CA GLU A 170 3.33 -17.82 -26.75
C GLU A 170 4.14 -18.78 -25.87
N ASP A 171 3.88 -20.08 -26.01
CA ASP A 171 4.55 -21.15 -25.27
C ASP A 171 6.05 -20.84 -25.12
N ASP A 172 6.56 -20.73 -23.88
CA ASP A 172 8.00 -20.51 -23.61
C ASP A 172 8.88 -21.51 -24.40
N ASP A 173 8.34 -22.69 -24.70
CA ASP A 173 8.95 -23.75 -25.52
C ASP A 173 9.17 -23.34 -26.99
N GLU A 174 8.33 -22.48 -27.57
CA GLU A 174 8.44 -22.04 -28.98
C GLU A 174 9.48 -20.91 -29.15
N ILE A 175 9.63 -20.04 -28.14
CA ILE A 175 10.64 -18.98 -28.11
C ILE A 175 12.04 -19.58 -27.89
N GLU A 176 12.21 -20.51 -26.94
CA GLU A 176 13.50 -21.20 -26.74
C GLU A 176 13.94 -21.97 -27.99
N LYS A 177 13.00 -22.64 -28.68
CA LYS A 177 13.30 -23.36 -29.92
C LYS A 177 13.74 -22.42 -31.04
N ARG A 178 13.10 -21.26 -31.18
CA ARG A 178 13.46 -20.27 -32.20
C ARG A 178 14.80 -19.59 -31.90
N GLU A 179 15.11 -19.32 -30.63
CA GLU A 179 16.43 -18.79 -30.21
C GLU A 179 17.56 -19.81 -30.41
N LEU A 180 17.32 -21.10 -30.11
CA LEU A 180 18.30 -22.16 -30.35
C LEU A 180 18.59 -22.35 -31.85
N GLU A 181 17.56 -22.32 -32.70
CA GLU A 181 17.73 -22.40 -34.15
C GLU A 181 18.44 -21.16 -34.74
N GLU A 182 18.15 -19.97 -34.23
CA GLU A 182 18.83 -18.73 -34.65
C GLU A 182 20.29 -18.72 -34.21
N ASN A 183 20.59 -19.16 -32.98
CA ASN A 183 21.94 -19.28 -32.46
C ASN A 183 22.76 -20.33 -33.21
N GLU A 184 22.15 -21.46 -33.60
CA GLU A 184 22.79 -22.48 -34.42
C GLU A 184 23.11 -21.97 -35.84
N ARG A 185 22.19 -21.21 -36.45
CA ARG A 185 22.45 -20.53 -37.73
C ARG A 185 23.57 -19.51 -37.58
N ARG A 186 23.60 -18.73 -36.50
CA ARG A 186 24.63 -17.71 -36.25
C ARG A 186 26.01 -18.34 -36.01
N ALA A 187 26.07 -19.48 -35.32
CA ALA A 187 27.30 -20.23 -35.12
C ALA A 187 27.85 -20.82 -36.44
N LYS A 188 26.98 -21.31 -37.33
CA LYS A 188 27.36 -21.81 -38.67
C LYS A 188 27.91 -20.72 -39.61
N HIS A 189 27.46 -19.47 -39.43
CA HIS A 189 27.95 -18.32 -40.19
C HIS A 189 29.03 -17.51 -39.46
N SER A 190 29.49 -18.00 -38.30
CA SER A 190 30.59 -17.40 -37.55
C SER A 190 31.94 -17.87 -38.10
N ILE A 191 32.95 -17.01 -38.07
CA ILE A 191 34.29 -17.26 -38.63
C ILE A 191 34.96 -18.49 -38.02
N ASP A 192 34.64 -18.78 -36.75
CA ASP A 192 35.14 -19.93 -35.98
C ASP A 192 34.49 -21.26 -36.44
N GLY A 193 33.25 -21.20 -36.93
CA GLY A 193 32.51 -22.37 -37.46
C GLY A 193 32.90 -22.74 -38.89
N ILE A 194 33.49 -21.81 -39.65
CA ILE A 194 33.94 -22.05 -41.04
C ILE A 194 35.39 -22.58 -41.08
N LEU A 195 36.21 -22.25 -40.08
CA LEU A 195 37.64 -22.62 -40.02
C LEU A 195 37.94 -23.84 -39.13
N GLY A 196 36.93 -24.42 -38.49
CA GLY A 196 37.05 -25.50 -37.51
C GLY A 196 37.31 -26.90 -38.06
N ASP A 197 38.15 -27.05 -39.09
CA ASP A 197 38.75 -28.35 -39.43
C ASP A 197 40.05 -28.14 -40.23
N ARG A 198 41.14 -27.85 -39.49
CA ARG A 198 42.51 -28.09 -39.97
C ARG A 198 43.50 -28.29 -38.84
#